data_AF-F7PNG1-F1
#
_entry.id   AF-F7PNG1-F1
#
_cell.length_a   1.000
_cell.length_b   1.000
_cell.length_c   1.000
_cell.angle_alpha   90.00
_cell.angle_beta   90.00
_cell.angle_gamma   90.00
#
_symmetry.space_group_name_H-M   'P 1'
#
loop_
_entity.id
_entity.type
_entity.pdbx_description
1 polymer ?
#
loop_
_entity_poly.entity_id
_entity_poly.type
_entity_poly.pdbx_seq_one_letter_code
_entity_poly.pdbx_strand_id
1 'polypeptide(L)'
;MTDTDRPRIQSRSRRLLAYLGHNRDQLIVDATVLLTWIVVSAAVFRWLALPQWAHYLVLFVGIAVYAKLTPAWERPYRSLD
;
A
#
# COMPACT_ATOMS: atom_id res chain seq x y z
N MET A 1 13.77 -16.05 -25.46
CA MET A 1 13.78 -15.38 -24.15
C MET A 1 15.07 -14.57 -24.09
N THR A 2 14.98 -13.31 -24.54
CA THR A 2 16.07 -12.54 -25.16
C THR A 2 16.80 -11.63 -24.17
N ASP A 3 18.13 -11.56 -24.29
CA ASP A 3 19.10 -10.82 -23.46
C ASP A 3 18.82 -9.31 -23.33
N THR A 4 17.96 -8.75 -24.17
CA THR A 4 17.53 -7.35 -24.19
C THR A 4 16.61 -6.93 -23.03
N ASP A 5 15.98 -7.88 -22.32
CA ASP A 5 15.09 -7.56 -21.19
C ASP A 5 15.83 -7.23 -19.90
N ARG A 6 17.01 -7.82 -19.67
CA ARG A 6 17.85 -7.58 -18.48
C ARG A 6 18.16 -6.09 -18.23
N PRO A 7 18.67 -5.31 -19.20
CA PRO A 7 18.98 -3.89 -18.97
C PRO A 7 17.73 -3.05 -18.69
N ARG A 8 16.58 -3.39 -19.27
CA ARG A 8 15.31 -2.71 -19.02
C ARG A 8 14.74 -3.02 -17.64
N ILE A 9 14.81 -4.27 -17.19
CA ILE A 9 14.35 -4.68 -15.85
C ILE A 9 15.21 -4.02 -14.76
N GLN A 10 16.53 -3.98 -14.95
CA GLN A 10 17.46 -3.41 -13.98
C GLN A 10 17.30 -1.89 -13.83
N SER A 11 16.98 -1.17 -14.90
CA SER A 11 16.67 0.26 -14.82
C SER A 11 15.33 0.56 -14.16
N ARG A 12 14.29 -0.27 -14.41
CA ARG A 12 12.98 -0.15 -13.75
C ARG A 12 13.06 -0.46 -12.27
N SER A 13 13.73 -1.53 -11.86
CA SER A 13 13.85 -1.91 -10.44
C SER A 13 14.62 -0.85 -9.63
N ARG A 14 15.69 -0.29 -10.20
CA ARG A 14 16.45 0.78 -9.55
C ARG A 14 15.63 2.06 -9.37
N ARG A 15 14.80 2.41 -10.36
CA ARG A 15 13.84 3.53 -10.25
C ARG A 15 12.77 3.26 -9.19
N LEU A 16 12.26 2.03 -9.12
CA LEU A 16 11.27 1.63 -8.13
C LEU A 16 11.85 1.70 -6.71
N LEU A 17 13.07 1.20 -6.51
CA LEU A 17 13.76 1.26 -5.23
C LEU A 17 14.05 2.71 -4.80
N ALA A 18 14.42 3.59 -5.73
CA ALA A 18 14.58 5.02 -5.44
C ALA A 18 13.25 5.67 -5.03
N TYR A 19 12.15 5.32 -5.71
CA TYR A 19 10.80 5.80 -5.40
C TYR A 19 10.33 5.34 -4.01
N LEU A 20 10.53 4.05 -3.71
CA LEU A 20 10.21 3.44 -2.41
C LEU A 20 11.08 4.01 -1.29
N GLY A 21 12.37 4.23 -1.55
CA GLY A 21 13.30 4.82 -0.59
C GLY A 21 12.93 6.26 -0.25
N HIS A 22 12.53 7.05 -1.25
CA HIS A 22 12.11 8.44 -1.04
C HIS A 22 10.81 8.54 -0.22
N ASN A 23 9.86 7.62 -0.43
CA ASN A 23 8.57 7.59 0.27
C ASN A 23 8.54 6.57 1.42
N ARG A 24 9.70 6.14 1.94
CA ARG A 24 9.78 5.04 2.91
C ARG A 24 8.99 5.33 4.17
N ASP A 25 9.04 6.56 4.67
CA ASP A 25 8.35 6.95 5.90
C ASP A 25 6.83 6.88 5.72
N GLN A 26 6.32 7.36 4.58
CA GLN A 26 4.91 7.25 4.23
C GLN A 26 4.48 5.77 4.08
N LEU A 27 5.34 4.92 3.49
CA LEU A 27 5.08 3.48 3.35
C LEU A 27 4.99 2.79 4.72
N ILE A 28 5.87 3.14 5.66
CA ILE A 28 5.83 2.59 7.02
C ILE A 28 4.53 3.02 7.71
N VAL A 29 4.16 4.29 7.62
CA VAL A 29 2.90 4.80 8.19
C VAL A 29 1.70 4.08 7.58
N ASP A 30 1.65 3.95 6.24
CA ASP A 30 0.61 3.21 5.52
C ASP A 30 0.50 1.77 6.04
N ALA A 31 1.64 1.07 6.14
CA ALA A 31 1.68 -0.30 6.61
C ALA A 31 1.20 -0.43 8.06
N THR A 32 1.65 0.46 8.94
CA THR A 32 1.24 0.45 10.36
C THR A 32 -0.26 0.69 10.50
N VAL A 33 -0.81 1.72 9.84
CA VAL A 33 -2.24 2.04 9.93
C VAL A 33 -3.10 0.89 9.40
N LEU A 34 -2.75 0.34 8.23
CA LEU A 34 -3.50 -0.77 7.64
C LEU A 34 -3.41 -2.05 8.48
N LEU A 35 -2.24 -2.37 9.01
CA LEU A 35 -2.07 -3.53 9.90
C LEU A 35 -2.87 -3.37 11.19
N THR A 36 -2.80 -2.20 11.82
CA THR A 36 -3.59 -1.89 13.01
C THR A 36 -5.08 -2.04 12.72
N TRP A 37 -5.56 -1.52 11.59
CA TRP A 37 -6.96 -1.66 11.18
C TRP A 37 -7.39 -3.12 11.04
N ILE A 38 -6.59 -3.93 10.33
CA ILE A 38 -6.85 -5.36 10.12
C ILE A 38 -6.90 -6.12 11.46
N VAL A 39 -5.94 -5.86 12.34
CA VAL A 39 -5.86 -6.56 13.63
C VAL A 39 -7.03 -6.17 14.54
N VAL A 40 -7.35 -4.88 14.63
CA VAL A 40 -8.46 -4.38 15.46
C VAL A 40 -9.78 -4.89 14.93
N SER A 41 -10.04 -4.81 13.62
CA SER A 41 -11.28 -5.34 13.04
C SER A 41 -11.39 -6.84 13.27
N ALA A 42 -10.29 -7.60 13.18
CA ALA A 42 -10.29 -9.05 13.38
C ALA A 42 -10.59 -9.40 14.83
N ALA A 43 -9.99 -8.68 15.77
CA ALA A 43 -10.27 -8.85 17.19
C ALA A 43 -11.74 -8.58 17.53
N VAL A 44 -12.32 -7.49 16.99
CA VAL A 44 -13.73 -7.13 17.20
C VAL A 44 -14.67 -8.19 16.64
N PHE A 45 -14.44 -8.64 15.41
CA PHE A 45 -15.27 -9.67 14.77
C PHE A 45 -15.20 -11.01 15.51
N ARG A 46 -13.99 -11.39 15.96
CA ARG A 46 -13.80 -12.61 16.75
C ARG A 46 -14.47 -12.52 18.12
N TRP A 47 -14.38 -11.37 18.79
CA TRP A 47 -15.07 -11.15 20.08
C TRP A 47 -16.58 -11.25 19.90
N LEU A 48 -17.14 -10.55 18.92
CA LEU A 48 -18.58 -10.47 18.69
C LEU A 48 -19.16 -11.67 17.92
N ALA A 49 -18.34 -12.67 17.58
CA ALA A 49 -18.72 -13.83 16.76
C ALA A 49 -19.47 -13.44 15.46
N LEU A 50 -19.06 -12.34 14.84
CA LEU A 50 -19.69 -11.80 13.64
C LEU A 50 -19.36 -12.64 12.40
N PRO A 51 -20.23 -12.61 11.38
CA PRO A 51 -20.01 -13.40 10.18
C PRO A 51 -18.83 -12.85 9.35
N GLN A 52 -18.04 -13.78 8.81
CA GLN A 52 -16.81 -13.45 8.07
C GLN A 52 -17.04 -12.61 6.82
N TRP A 53 -18.19 -12.74 6.15
CA TRP A 53 -18.49 -11.93 4.96
C TRP A 53 -18.55 -10.42 5.27
N ALA A 54 -19.06 -10.06 6.45
CA ALA A 54 -19.14 -8.66 6.87
C ALA A 54 -17.75 -8.09 7.20
N HIS A 55 -16.81 -8.94 7.64
CA HIS A 55 -15.43 -8.53 7.88
C HIS A 55 -14.77 -8.05 6.58
N TYR A 56 -15.00 -8.75 5.47
CA TYR A 56 -14.47 -8.34 4.16
C TYR A 56 -14.99 -6.98 3.71
N LEU A 57 -16.27 -6.67 3.99
CA LEU A 57 -16.83 -5.35 3.71
C LEU A 57 -16.16 -4.27 4.55
N VAL A 58 -15.93 -4.51 5.84
CA VAL A 58 -15.24 -3.58 6.74
C VAL A 58 -13.81 -3.31 6.29
N LEU A 59 -13.08 -4.35 5.87
CA LEU A 59 -11.74 -4.19 5.31
C LEU A 59 -11.77 -3.35 4.03
N PHE A 60 -12.68 -3.67 3.11
CA PHE A 60 -12.80 -2.96 1.85
C PHE A 60 -13.11 -1.47 2.08
N VAL A 61 -14.09 -1.17 2.94
CA VAL A 61 -14.45 0.21 3.27
C VAL A 61 -13.30 0.93 3.95
N GLY A 62 -12.63 0.28 4.92
CA GLY A 62 -11.48 0.85 5.61
C GLY A 62 -10.35 1.21 4.64
N ILE A 63 -10.00 0.32 3.72
CA ILE A 63 -8.98 0.56 2.69
C ILE A 63 -9.42 1.69 1.73
N ALA A 64 -10.68 1.69 1.29
CA ALA A 64 -11.19 2.71 0.38
C ALA A 64 -11.20 4.11 1.01
N VAL A 65 -11.61 4.20 2.28
CA VAL A 65 -11.58 5.46 3.05
C VAL A 65 -10.14 5.90 3.27
N TYR A 66 -9.26 4.99 3.68
CA TYR A 66 -7.84 5.30 3.87
C TYR A 66 -7.22 5.85 2.57
N ALA A 67 -7.41 5.16 1.45
CA ALA A 67 -6.88 5.57 0.16
C ALA A 67 -7.42 6.93 -0.34
N LYS A 68 -8.63 7.33 0.09
CA LYS A 68 -9.20 8.64 -0.23
C LYS A 68 -8.62 9.76 0.62
N LEU A 69 -8.23 9.47 1.86
CA LEU A 69 -7.72 10.45 2.81
C LEU A 69 -6.20 10.61 2.75
N THR A 70 -5.49 9.54 2.42
CA THR A 70 -4.03 9.56 2.35
C THR A 70 -3.57 10.31 1.09
N PRO A 71 -2.68 11.30 1.22
CA PRO A 71 -2.11 12.00 0.08
C PRO A 71 -1.44 11.03 -0.91
N ALA A 72 -1.56 11.34 -2.20
CA ALA A 72 -0.81 10.59 -3.21
C ALA A 72 0.68 10.71 -2.94
N TRP A 73 1.40 9.60 -3.12
CA TRP A 73 2.85 9.55 -2.92
C TRP A 73 3.54 10.59 -3.81
N GLU A 74 4.57 11.21 -3.24
CA GLU A 74 5.29 12.25 -3.93
C GLU A 74 6.13 11.63 -5.06
N ARG A 75 5.87 12.09 -6.29
CA ARG A 75 6.61 11.60 -7.47
C ARG A 75 7.96 12.33 -7.52
N PRO A 76 9.10 11.60 -7.44
CA PRO A 76 10.44 12.22 -7.48
C PRO A 76 10.74 12.94 -8.80
N TYR A 77 9.98 12.66 -9.85
CA TYR A 77 10.10 13.30 -11.14
C TYR A 77 8.93 14.27 -11.32
N ARG A 78 9.16 15.56 -11.03
CA ARG A 78 8.45 16.62 -11.76
C ARG A 78 8.82 16.43 -13.23
N SER A 79 7.84 16.16 -14.10
CA SER A 79 8.07 16.41 -15.52
C SER A 79 8.50 17.87 -15.63
N LEU A 80 9.70 18.09 -16.15
CA LEU A 80 10.03 19.40 -16.71
C LEU A 80 9.08 19.57 -17.89
N ASP A 81 8.10 20.46 -17.72
CA ASP A 81 7.35 21.04 -18.81
C ASP A 81 8.26 21.96 -19.64
#